data_AF-A0AA38FAT2-F1
#
_entry.id   AF-A0AA38FAT2-F1
#
_cell.length_a   1.000
_cell.length_b   1.000
_cell.length_c   1.000
_cell.angle_alpha   90.00
_cell.angle_beta   90.00
_cell.angle_gamma   90.00
#
_symmetry.space_group_name_H-M   'P 1'
#
loop_
_entity.id
_entity.type
_entity.pdbx_description
1 polymer ?
#
loop_
_entity_poly.entity_id
_entity_poly.type
_entity_poly.pdbx_seq_one_letter_code
_entity_poly.pdbx_strand_id
1 'polypeptide(L)' 'NNIDRSLIHWHPPNLNWYKLNFDGASKGNLGIAAGGGVIRDHKGSLVAAYA' A
#
# COMPACT_ATOMS: atom_id res chain seq x y z
N ASN A 1 13.03 -8.28 -27.66
CA ASN A 1 12.36 -7.11 -27.04
C ASN A 1 12.21 -7.33 -25.56
N ASN A 2 13.28 -7.08 -24.79
CA ASN A 2 13.24 -7.15 -23.33
C ASN A 2 12.60 -5.86 -22.80
N ILE A 3 11.31 -5.93 -22.49
CA ILE A 3 10.68 -4.89 -21.68
C ILE A 3 11.24 -5.11 -20.27
N ASP A 4 12.17 -4.25 -19.87
CA ASP A 4 12.68 -4.22 -18.51
C ASP A 4 11.52 -3.98 -17.54
N ARG A 5 11.13 -5.03 -16.81
CA ARG A 5 10.04 -5.00 -15.83
C ARG A 5 10.41 -4.17 -14.58
N SER A 6 11.59 -3.56 -14.51
CA SER A 6 12.09 -2.83 -13.35
C SER A 6 11.52 -1.41 -13.15
N LEU A 7 10.76 -0.87 -14.11
CA LEU A 7 10.39 0.55 -14.11
C LEU A 7 9.34 0.96 -13.05
N ILE A 8 8.70 0.02 -12.36
CA ILE A 8 7.73 0.35 -11.30
C ILE A 8 8.11 -0.39 -10.01
N HIS A 9 8.71 0.35 -9.09
CA HIS A 9 9.00 -0.11 -7.74
C HIS A 9 8.46 0.87 -6.70
N TRP A 10 8.18 0.35 -5.51
CA TRP A 10 7.73 1.18 -4.41
C TRP A 10 8.90 1.99 -3.84
N HIS A 11 8.64 3.28 -3.61
CA HIS A 11 9.53 4.16 -2.87
C HIS A 11 8.79 4.76 -1.67
N PRO A 12 9.49 5.12 -0.59
CA PRO A 12 8.89 5.94 0.44
C PRO A 12 8.44 7.30 -0.15
N PRO A 13 7.44 7.95 0.45
CA PRO A 13 7.02 9.29 0.03
C PRO A 13 8.12 10.33 0.33
N ASN A 14 7.97 11.52 -0.26
CA ASN A 14 8.89 12.64 0.02
C ASN A 14 8.82 13.08 1.50
N LEU A 15 9.83 13.81 1.96
CA LEU A 15 9.82 14.43 3.30
C LEU A 15 8.54 15.24 3.52
N ASN A 16 7.97 15.16 4.73
CA ASN A 16 6.69 15.75 5.15
C ASN A 16 5.43 15.14 4.50
N TRP A 17 5.56 14.05 3.74
CA TRP A 17 4.42 13.27 3.26
C TRP A 17 4.28 11.96 4.02
N TYR A 18 3.03 11.50 4.10
CA TYR A 18 2.71 10.14 4.47
C TYR A 18 2.14 9.40 3.26
N LYS A 19 2.41 8.09 3.18
CA LYS A 19 1.85 7.19 2.18
C LYS A 19 0.92 6.20 2.86
N LEU A 20 -0.34 6.18 2.44
CA LEU A 20 -1.30 5.14 2.82
C LEU A 20 -1.23 4.00 1.80
N ASN A 21 -0.86 2.81 2.27
CA ASN A 21 -1.01 1.57 1.52
C ASN A 21 -2.18 0.79 2.12
N PHE A 22 -3.19 0.45 1.32
CA PHE A 22 -4.38 -0.25 1.77
C PHE A 22 -4.65 -1.47 0.88
N ASP A 23 -5.31 -2.48 1.44
CA ASP A 23 -5.77 -3.66 0.73
C ASP A 23 -7.15 -4.06 1.22
N GLY A 24 -7.91 -4.74 0.36
CA GLY A 24 -9.26 -5.22 0.64
C GLY A 24 -9.41 -6.69 0.26
N ALA A 25 -10.07 -7.45 1.12
CA ALA A 25 -10.39 -8.85 0.87
C ALA A 25 -11.90 -9.07 0.90
N SER A 26 -12.42 -9.86 -0.04
CA SER A 26 -13.83 -10.27 -0.09
C SER A 26 -13.95 -11.79 -0.22
N LYS A 27 -14.90 -12.37 0.51
CA LYS A 27 -15.23 -13.80 0.41
C LYS A 27 -16.21 -14.06 -0.75
N GLY A 28 -15.75 -13.82 -1.98
CA GLY A 28 -16.52 -14.04 -3.21
C GLY A 28 -17.29 -12.81 -3.69
N ASN A 29 -18.14 -12.99 -4.72
CA ASN A 29 -19.03 -11.95 -5.23
C ASN A 29 -20.21 -11.76 -4.27
N LEU A 30 -20.32 -10.59 -3.63
CA LEU A 30 -21.29 -10.25 -2.56
C LEU A 30 -21.05 -10.92 -1.20
N GLY A 31 -19.87 -11.52 -0.97
CA GLY A 31 -19.51 -12.08 0.32
C GLY A 31 -19.09 -11.02 1.36
N ILE A 32 -18.80 -11.47 2.58
CA ILE A 32 -18.20 -10.63 3.62
C ILE A 32 -16.91 -10.01 3.09
N ALA A 33 -16.78 -8.70 3.21
CA ALA A 33 -15.60 -7.95 2.85
C ALA A 33 -14.99 -7.27 4.07
N ALA A 34 -13.66 -7.16 4.08
CA ALA A 34 -12.89 -6.42 5.06
C ALA A 34 -11.77 -5.66 4.33
N GLY A 35 -11.21 -4.65 4.98
CA GLY A 35 -10.11 -3.89 4.43
C GLY A 35 -9.23 -3.35 5.52
N GLY A 36 -7.95 -3.19 5.22
CA GLY A 36 -6.97 -2.67 6.15
C GLY A 36 -5.95 -1.80 5.45
N GLY A 37 -5.16 -1.10 6.23
CA GLY A 37 -4.12 -0.24 5.69
C GLY A 37 -3.04 0.12 6.68
N VAL A 38 -1.92 0.56 6.11
CA VAL A 38 -0.75 1.06 6.82
C VAL A 38 -0.39 2.45 6.31
N ILE A 39 -0.12 3.35 7.25
CA ILE A 39 0.38 4.70 6.98
C ILE A 39 1.88 4.68 7.23
N ARG A 40 2.66 5.13 6.25
CA ARG A 40 4.12 5.16 6.29
C ARG A 40 4.66 6.58 6.14
N ASP A 41 5.72 6.91 6.87
CA ASP A 41 6.42 8.18 6.74
C ASP A 41 7.39 8.21 5.55
N HIS A 42 8.11 9.32 5.38
CA HIS A 42 9.14 9.53 4.35
C HIS A 42 10.36 8.59 4.43
N LYS A 43 10.53 7.84 5.53
CA LYS A 43 11.55 6.78 5.65
C LYS A 43 10.95 5.40 5.32
N GLY A 44 9.66 5.34 5.01
CA GLY A 44 8.90 4.11 4.83
C GLY A 44 8.55 3.39 6.14
N SER A 45 8.81 4.03 7.27
CA SER A 45 8.53 3.48 8.61
C SER A 45 7.04 3.49 8.87
N LEU A 46 6.54 2.47 9.57
CA LEU A 46 5.15 2.40 9.97
C LEU A 46 4.83 3.48 11.00
N VAL A 47 3.75 4.22 10.77
CA VAL A 47 3.26 5.28 11.64
C VAL A 47 1.97 4.84 12.34
N ALA A 48 1.04 4.26 11.58
CA ALA A 48 -0.23 3.74 12.08
C ALA A 48 -0.78 2.65 11.15
N ALA A 49 -1.68 1.81 11.68
CA ALA A 49 -2.38 0.78 10.93
C ALA A 49 -3.85 0.65 11.37
N TYR A 50 -4.72 0.18 10.48
CA TYR A 50 -6.13 -0.13 10.76
C TYR A 50 -6.57 -1.39 10.00
N ALA A 51 -7.64 -2.03 10.47
CA ALA A 51 -8.29 -3.20 9.87
C ALA A 51 -9.78 -3.23 10.25
#